data_AF-A0A358B2P6-F1
#
_entry.id   AF-A0A358B2P6-F1
#
_cell.length_a   1.000
_cell.length_b   1.000
_cell.length_c   1.000
_cell.angle_alpha   90.00
_cell.angle_beta   90.00
_cell.angle_gamma   90.00
#
_symmetry.space_group_name_H-M   'P 1'
#
loop_
_entity.id
_entity.type
_entity.pdbx_description
1 polymer ?
#
loop_
_entity_poly.entity_id
_entity_poly.type
_entity_poly.pdbx_seq_one_letter_code
_entity_poly.pdbx_strand_id
1 'polypeptide(L)'
;MAALAMVYGLIQRTTLARQLRHLAMGLCFGLGATLAMLQPLTVAEGIIVDGRSLFVGFAAAFLGPIGAAAALVAGSITRLMIGGPGATLGVIAMMISALMGLLWLTLRERCRMSETMCFMALGTMLTLSVIVLFFLPEPARSAALQTVPALLVYNVAGSVYLGKMLQR
;
A
#
# COMPACT_ATOMS: atom_id res chain seq x y z
N MET A 1 -10.96 0.77 5.93
CA MET A 1 -9.96 0.35 6.94
C MET A 1 -10.54 -0.62 7.97
N ALA A 2 -11.57 -0.26 8.74
CA ALA A 2 -12.14 -1.15 9.77
C ALA A 2 -12.67 -2.49 9.24
N ALA A 3 -13.36 -2.49 8.09
CA ALA A 3 -13.86 -3.73 7.47
C ALA A 3 -12.73 -4.71 7.10
N LEU A 4 -11.58 -4.19 6.64
CA LEU A 4 -10.43 -5.02 6.28
C LEU A 4 -9.79 -5.66 7.52
N ALA A 5 -9.68 -4.92 8.62
CA ALA A 5 -9.20 -5.46 9.89
C ALA A 5 -10.13 -6.56 10.43
N MET A 6 -11.45 -6.37 10.29
CA MET A 6 -12.44 -7.36 10.72
C MET A 6 -12.40 -8.64 9.88
N VAL A 7 -12.31 -8.50 8.56
CA VAL A 7 -12.16 -9.63 7.63
C VAL A 7 -10.84 -10.37 7.88
N TYR A 8 -9.75 -9.65 8.14
CA TYR A 8 -8.46 -10.24 8.51
C TYR A 8 -8.59 -11.12 9.77
N GLY A 9 -9.21 -10.62 10.84
CA GLY A 9 -9.42 -11.37 12.08
C GLY A 9 -10.32 -12.60 11.91
N LEU A 10 -11.34 -12.53 11.05
CA LEU A 10 -12.24 -13.66 10.76
C LEU A 10 -11.55 -14.75 9.95
N ILE A 11 -10.79 -14.39 8.92
CA ILE A 11 -10.06 -15.36 8.09
C ILE A 11 -8.94 -16.03 8.91
N GLN A 12 -8.30 -15.30 9.83
CA GLN A 12 -7.24 -15.87 10.67
C GLN A 12 -7.74 -16.96 11.62
N ARG A 13 -9.03 -16.98 11.95
CA ARG A 13 -9.68 -18.00 12.79
C ARG A 13 -10.13 -19.26 12.03
N THR A 14 -9.94 -19.32 10.71
CA THR A 14 -10.31 -20.49 9.90
C THR A 14 -9.17 -21.53 9.84
N THR A 15 -9.50 -22.80 9.62
CA THR A 15 -8.55 -23.92 9.46
C THR A 15 -7.85 -23.95 8.09
N LEU A 16 -7.96 -22.88 7.30
CA LEU A 16 -7.35 -22.78 5.98
C LEU A 16 -5.82 -22.88 6.05
N ALA A 17 -5.24 -23.48 5.01
CA ALA A 17 -3.79 -23.48 4.82
C ALA A 17 -3.26 -22.03 4.83
N ARG A 18 -2.10 -21.81 5.47
CA ARG A 18 -1.49 -20.47 5.65
C ARG A 18 -1.40 -19.68 4.33
N GLN A 19 -1.07 -20.35 3.23
CA GLN A 19 -0.97 -19.76 1.91
C GLN A 19 -2.32 -19.22 1.39
N LEU A 20 -3.41 -19.99 1.53
CA LEU A 20 -4.75 -19.56 1.13
C LEU A 20 -5.21 -18.35 1.95
N ARG A 21 -4.93 -18.34 3.25
CA ARG A 21 -5.25 -17.19 4.10
C ARG A 21 -4.51 -15.93 3.65
N HIS A 22 -3.21 -16.04 3.35
CA HIS A 22 -2.42 -14.91 2.87
C HIS A 22 -2.88 -14.41 1.50
N LEU A 23 -3.26 -15.33 0.60
CA LEU A 23 -3.87 -15.00 -0.68
C LEU A 23 -5.19 -14.24 -0.49
N ALA A 24 -6.11 -14.77 0.31
CA ALA A 24 -7.41 -14.15 0.57
C ALA A 24 -7.28 -12.75 1.20
N MET A 25 -6.47 -12.62 2.25
CA MET A 25 -6.20 -11.33 2.88
C MET A 25 -5.49 -10.37 1.92
N GLY A 26 -4.57 -10.86 1.09
CA GLY A 26 -3.89 -10.07 0.08
C GLY A 26 -4.87 -9.51 -0.95
N LEU A 27 -5.84 -10.30 -1.39
CA LEU A 27 -6.94 -9.83 -2.23
C LEU A 27 -7.77 -8.76 -1.50
N CYS A 28 -8.06 -8.91 -0.20
CA CYS A 28 -8.72 -7.87 0.57
C CYS A 28 -7.93 -6.55 0.62
N PHE A 29 -6.61 -6.60 0.81
CA PHE A 29 -5.76 -5.42 0.70
C PHE A 29 -5.76 -4.84 -0.72
N GLY A 30 -5.77 -5.68 -1.76
CA GLY A 30 -5.92 -5.27 -3.15
C GLY A 30 -7.25 -4.56 -3.43
N LEU A 31 -8.35 -5.01 -2.80
CA LEU A 31 -9.62 -4.30 -2.81
C LEU A 31 -9.53 -2.96 -2.08
N GLY A 32 -8.81 -2.89 -0.95
CA GLY A 32 -8.51 -1.62 -0.27
C GLY A 32 -7.76 -0.63 -1.17
N ALA A 33 -6.74 -1.11 -1.89
CA ALA A 33 -6.02 -0.32 -2.88
C ALA A 33 -6.94 0.14 -4.02
N THR A 34 -7.82 -0.74 -4.50
CA THR A 34 -8.82 -0.43 -5.54
C THR A 34 -9.76 0.68 -5.08
N LEU A 35 -10.32 0.58 -3.87
CA LEU A 35 -11.19 1.61 -3.31
C LEU A 35 -10.46 2.95 -3.16
N ALA A 36 -9.18 2.94 -2.77
CA ALA A 36 -8.36 4.14 -2.72
C ALA A 36 -8.20 4.81 -4.10
N MET A 37 -8.08 4.01 -5.17
CA MET A 37 -7.99 4.55 -6.54
C MET A 37 -9.32 5.06 -7.09
N LEU A 38 -10.46 4.60 -6.55
CA LEU A 38 -11.78 5.08 -6.95
C LEU A 38 -12.15 6.44 -6.33
N GLN A 39 -11.45 6.84 -5.27
CA GLN A 39 -11.54 8.18 -4.69
C GLN A 39 -10.16 8.87 -4.70
N PRO A 40 -9.59 9.11 -5.89
CA PRO A 40 -8.25 9.66 -5.99
C PRO A 40 -8.23 11.16 -5.74
N LEU A 41 -7.07 11.67 -5.36
CA LEU A 41 -6.72 13.07 -5.57
C LEU A 41 -6.27 13.22 -7.02
N THR A 42 -7.09 13.88 -7.84
CA THR A 42 -6.77 14.19 -9.24
C THR A 42 -5.84 15.39 -9.30
N VAL A 43 -4.64 15.19 -9.84
CA VAL A 43 -3.60 16.23 -9.89
C VAL A 43 -3.49 16.85 -11.28
N ALA A 44 -3.73 16.05 -12.31
CA ALA A 44 -3.88 16.47 -13.70
C ALA A 44 -4.76 15.46 -14.44
N GLU A 45 -5.09 15.73 -15.69
CA GLU A 45 -5.93 14.86 -16.50
C GLU A 45 -5.33 13.45 -16.61
N GLY A 46 -6.04 12.45 -16.07
CA GLY A 46 -5.57 11.05 -16.02
C GLY A 46 -4.39 10.77 -15.08
N ILE A 47 -3.99 11.73 -14.24
CA ILE A 47 -2.93 11.60 -13.25
C ILE A 47 -3.52 11.71 -11.86
N ILE A 48 -3.55 10.57 -11.19
CA ILE A 48 -4.16 10.37 -9.88
C ILE A 48 -3.13 10.01 -8.83
N VAL A 49 -3.33 10.56 -7.64
CA VAL A 49 -2.57 10.29 -6.43
C VAL A 49 -3.53 9.78 -5.36
N ASP A 50 -3.20 8.69 -4.67
CA ASP A 50 -4.08 8.09 -3.66
C ASP A 50 -3.31 7.22 -2.64
N GLY A 51 -4.06 6.58 -1.75
CA GLY A 51 -3.55 5.73 -0.67
C GLY A 51 -3.20 4.28 -1.04
N ARG A 52 -3.17 3.88 -2.32
CA ARG A 52 -2.94 2.48 -2.75
C ARG A 52 -1.65 1.87 -2.18
N SER A 53 -0.59 2.67 -2.09
CA SER A 53 0.75 2.25 -1.69
C SER A 53 0.77 1.68 -0.28
N LEU A 54 -0.07 2.25 0.60
CA LEU A 54 -0.26 1.77 1.97
C LEU A 54 -0.78 0.33 1.98
N PHE A 55 -1.85 0.04 1.23
CA PHE A 55 -2.47 -1.29 1.24
C PHE A 55 -1.57 -2.37 0.65
N VAL A 56 -0.93 -2.10 -0.49
CA VAL A 56 -0.02 -3.05 -1.13
C VAL A 56 1.21 -3.29 -0.26
N GLY A 57 1.77 -2.23 0.32
CA GLY A 57 2.89 -2.34 1.27
C GLY A 57 2.55 -3.14 2.53
N PHE A 58 1.34 -2.96 3.07
CA PHE A 58 0.85 -3.72 4.23
C PHE A 58 0.61 -5.19 3.89
N ALA A 59 0.06 -5.50 2.72
CA ALA A 59 -0.07 -6.87 2.27
C ALA A 59 1.30 -7.56 2.26
N ALA A 60 2.34 -6.88 1.76
CA ALA A 60 3.70 -7.39 1.81
C ALA A 60 4.27 -7.53 3.22
N ALA A 61 4.14 -6.50 4.05
CA ALA A 61 4.70 -6.44 5.40
C ALA A 61 4.07 -7.45 6.39
N PHE A 62 2.83 -7.87 6.18
CA PHE A 62 2.10 -8.74 7.11
C PHE A 62 1.77 -10.13 6.53
N LEU A 63 1.63 -10.25 5.21
CA LEU A 63 1.24 -11.50 4.53
C LEU A 63 2.38 -12.10 3.70
N GLY A 64 3.53 -11.42 3.61
CA GLY A 64 4.67 -11.88 2.84
C GLY A 64 4.41 -11.92 1.33
N PRO A 65 5.25 -12.66 0.57
CA PRO A 65 5.25 -12.62 -0.89
C PRO A 65 3.91 -12.98 -1.54
N ILE A 66 3.20 -13.96 -0.96
CA ILE A 66 1.92 -14.44 -1.51
C ILE A 66 0.85 -13.35 -1.40
N GLY A 67 0.70 -12.74 -0.23
CA GLY A 67 -0.28 -11.67 -0.06
C GLY A 67 0.12 -10.39 -0.79
N ALA A 68 1.42 -10.09 -0.87
CA ALA A 68 1.95 -9.00 -1.69
C ALA A 68 1.56 -9.16 -3.16
N ALA A 69 1.82 -10.34 -3.73
CA ALA A 69 1.49 -10.65 -5.12
C ALA A 69 -0.01 -10.55 -5.38
N ALA A 70 -0.84 -11.07 -4.47
CA ALA A 70 -2.29 -10.99 -4.58
C ALA A 70 -2.80 -9.54 -4.59
N ALA A 71 -2.32 -8.71 -3.64
CA ALA A 71 -2.70 -7.30 -3.55
C ALA A 71 -2.21 -6.50 -4.75
N LEU A 72 -0.97 -6.75 -5.19
CA LEU A 72 -0.36 -6.10 -6.33
C LEU A 72 -1.11 -6.43 -7.62
N VAL A 73 -1.41 -7.71 -7.88
CA VAL A 73 -2.18 -8.12 -9.08
C VAL A 73 -3.55 -7.45 -9.09
N ALA A 74 -4.30 -7.52 -8.00
CA ALA A 74 -5.62 -6.89 -7.93
C ALA A 74 -5.54 -5.37 -8.14
N GLY A 75 -4.61 -4.68 -7.44
CA GLY A 75 -4.41 -3.23 -7.58
C GLY A 75 -3.92 -2.82 -8.97
N SER A 76 -3.03 -3.59 -9.58
CA SER A 76 -2.51 -3.34 -10.93
C SER A 76 -3.59 -3.50 -11.99
N ILE A 77 -4.43 -4.54 -11.91
CA ILE A 77 -5.57 -4.71 -12.83
C ILE A 77 -6.46 -3.47 -12.76
N THR A 78 -6.89 -3.08 -11.55
CA THR A 78 -7.70 -1.86 -11.36
C THR A 78 -6.99 -0.63 -11.93
N ARG A 79 -5.71 -0.44 -11.66
CA ARG A 79 -4.99 0.75 -12.11
C ARG A 79 -4.88 0.83 -13.63
N LEU A 80 -4.66 -0.30 -14.29
CA LEU A 80 -4.59 -0.40 -15.74
C LEU A 80 -5.97 -0.19 -16.37
N MET A 81 -7.05 -0.68 -15.75
CA MET A 81 -8.43 -0.44 -16.18
C MET A 81 -8.84 1.04 -16.07
N ILE A 82 -8.40 1.74 -15.02
CA ILE A 82 -8.62 3.20 -14.89
C ILE A 82 -7.89 3.97 -16.02
N GLY A 83 -6.74 3.49 -16.46
CA GLY A 83 -6.00 4.07 -17.59
C GLY A 83 -5.38 5.45 -17.30
N GLY A 84 -5.05 6.20 -18.35
CA GLY A 84 -4.38 7.49 -18.25
C GLY A 84 -2.84 7.39 -18.21
N PRO A 85 -2.14 8.52 -18.45
CA PRO A 85 -0.69 8.55 -18.70
C PRO A 85 0.14 8.10 -17.49
N GLY A 86 -0.40 8.23 -16.26
CA GLY A 86 0.26 7.77 -15.03
C GLY A 86 0.05 6.29 -14.68
N ALA A 87 -0.56 5.47 -15.55
CA ALA A 87 -0.93 4.10 -15.21
C ALA A 87 0.28 3.20 -14.93
N THR A 88 1.27 3.21 -15.82
CA THR A 88 2.50 2.43 -15.69
C THR A 88 3.30 2.85 -14.44
N LEU A 89 3.48 4.15 -14.24
CA LEU A 89 4.13 4.70 -13.04
C LEU A 89 3.37 4.31 -11.76
N GLY A 90 2.03 4.29 -11.80
CA GLY A 90 1.21 3.84 -10.69
C GLY A 90 1.41 2.37 -10.34
N VAL A 91 1.67 1.50 -11.33
CA VAL A 91 2.01 0.08 -11.10
C VAL A 91 3.43 -0.05 -10.54
N ILE A 92 4.39 0.73 -11.06
CA ILE A 92 5.77 0.77 -10.53
C ILE A 92 5.78 1.25 -9.07
N ALA A 93 4.98 2.27 -8.73
CA ALA A 93 4.83 2.73 -7.34
C ALA A 93 4.35 1.60 -6.42
N MET A 94 3.34 0.83 -6.84
CA MET A 94 2.85 -0.32 -6.06
C MET A 94 3.91 -1.41 -5.94
N MET A 95 4.71 -1.67 -6.98
CA MET A 95 5.85 -2.60 -6.90
C MET A 95 6.88 -2.13 -5.87
N ILE A 96 7.24 -0.84 -5.87
CA ILE A 96 8.15 -0.27 -4.87
C ILE A 96 7.58 -0.44 -3.45
N SER A 97 6.30 -0.12 -3.25
CA SER A 97 5.65 -0.33 -1.94
C SER A 97 5.64 -1.80 -1.52
N ALA A 98 5.37 -2.73 -2.43
CA ALA A 98 5.44 -4.16 -2.15
C ALA A 98 6.85 -4.57 -1.73
N LEU A 99 7.89 -4.12 -2.44
CA LEU A 99 9.29 -4.39 -2.09
C LEU A 99 9.66 -3.80 -0.73
N MET A 100 9.24 -2.57 -0.42
CA MET A 100 9.48 -1.95 0.89
C MET A 100 8.76 -2.70 2.02
N GLY A 101 7.54 -3.18 1.77
CA GLY A 101 6.82 -4.03 2.71
C GLY A 101 7.48 -5.41 2.89
N LEU A 102 8.04 -6.02 1.84
CA LEU A 102 8.78 -7.28 1.97
C LEU A 102 10.10 -7.08 2.72
N LEU A 103 10.81 -5.98 2.45
CA LEU A 103 12.02 -5.60 3.17
C LEU A 103 11.73 -5.37 4.67
N TRP A 104 10.54 -4.86 4.99
CA TRP A 104 10.11 -4.72 6.38
C TRP A 104 10.10 -6.04 7.16
N LEU A 105 9.88 -7.19 6.52
CA LEU A 105 9.88 -8.50 7.19
C LEU A 105 11.21 -8.80 7.88
N THR A 106 12.33 -8.42 7.27
CA THR A 106 13.67 -8.63 7.84
C THR A 106 14.10 -7.51 8.78
N LEU A 107 13.60 -6.28 8.56
CA LEU A 107 13.91 -5.13 9.41
C LEU A 107 13.10 -5.12 10.70
N ARG A 108 11.87 -5.64 10.70
CA ARG A 108 10.99 -5.66 11.87
C ARG A 108 11.61 -6.39 13.06
N GLU A 109 12.27 -7.52 12.81
CA GLU A 109 12.96 -8.30 13.87
C GLU A 109 14.16 -7.53 14.47
N ARG A 110 14.72 -6.58 13.72
CA ARG A 110 15.83 -5.72 14.16
C ARG A 110 15.36 -4.39 14.75
N CYS A 111 14.08 -4.06 14.61
CA CYS A 111 13.50 -2.81 15.13
C CYS A 111 13.41 -2.88 16.67
N ARG A 112 14.37 -2.28 17.36
CA ARG A 112 14.38 -2.18 18.85
C ARG A 112 13.57 -1.00 19.39
N MET A 113 12.82 -0.32 18.54
CA MET A 113 12.04 0.87 18.91
C MET A 113 10.66 0.47 19.46
N SER A 114 9.89 1.45 19.93
CA SER A 114 8.49 1.20 20.28
C SER A 114 7.68 0.78 19.05
N GLU A 115 6.62 -0.01 19.26
CA GLU A 115 5.76 -0.52 18.19
C GLU A 115 5.22 0.61 17.29
N THR A 116 4.82 1.74 17.90
CA THR A 116 4.34 2.91 17.17
C THR A 116 5.43 3.47 16.25
N MET A 117 6.68 3.53 16.72
CA MET A 117 7.80 4.06 15.98
C MET A 117 8.22 3.13 14.83
N CYS A 118 8.15 1.81 15.04
CA CYS A 118 8.34 0.84 13.97
C CYS A 118 7.26 1.01 12.88
N PHE A 119 5.99 1.24 13.23
CA PHE A 119 4.97 1.51 12.21
C PHE A 119 5.10 2.87 11.52
N MET A 120 5.59 3.90 12.23
CA MET A 120 5.96 5.16 11.58
C MET A 120 7.06 4.91 10.54
N ALA A 121 8.10 4.13 10.88
CA ALA A 121 9.16 3.76 9.96
C ALA A 121 8.65 2.94 8.76
N LEU A 122 7.70 2.03 8.96
CA LEU A 122 7.05 1.34 7.85
C LEU A 122 6.32 2.34 6.94
N GLY A 123 5.52 3.26 7.49
CA GLY A 123 4.79 4.25 6.72
C GLY A 123 5.71 5.18 5.90
N THR A 124 6.85 5.57 6.47
CA THR A 124 7.86 6.36 5.74
C THR A 124 8.50 5.54 4.62
N MET A 125 8.85 4.26 4.85
CA MET A 125 9.35 3.37 3.81
C MET A 125 8.36 3.21 2.65
N LEU A 126 7.06 3.03 2.93
CA LEU A 126 6.04 2.91 1.88
C LEU A 126 5.90 4.18 1.04
N THR A 127 6.19 5.35 1.64
CA THR A 127 6.17 6.64 0.95
C THR A 127 7.30 6.75 -0.09
N LEU A 128 8.34 5.91 -0.06
CA LEU A 128 9.37 5.89 -1.11
C LEU A 128 8.81 5.61 -2.51
N SER A 129 7.61 5.02 -2.61
CA SER A 129 6.91 4.86 -3.88
C SER A 129 6.66 6.17 -4.64
N VAL A 130 6.68 7.33 -3.98
CA VAL A 130 6.54 8.64 -4.63
C VAL A 130 7.71 9.01 -5.54
N ILE A 131 8.83 8.26 -5.50
CA ILE A 131 9.95 8.48 -6.42
C ILE A 131 9.54 8.41 -7.90
N VAL A 132 8.47 7.65 -8.21
CA VAL A 132 7.95 7.56 -9.58
C VAL A 132 7.40 8.90 -10.10
N LEU A 133 7.04 9.83 -9.20
CA LEU A 133 6.46 11.12 -9.59
C LEU A 133 7.47 11.98 -10.36
N PHE A 134 8.78 11.80 -10.14
CA PHE A 134 9.83 12.52 -10.87
C PHE A 134 9.87 12.17 -12.38
N PHE A 135 9.30 11.03 -12.76
CA PHE A 135 9.22 10.57 -14.15
C PHE A 135 7.98 11.08 -14.88
N LEU A 136 7.11 11.85 -14.23
CA LEU A 136 5.99 12.52 -14.89
C LEU A 136 6.47 13.72 -15.72
N PRO A 137 5.80 14.03 -16.85
CA PRO A 137 6.03 15.27 -17.59
C PRO A 137 5.46 16.49 -16.84
N GLU A 138 6.00 17.67 -17.12
CA GLU A 138 5.38 18.94 -16.69
C GLU A 138 4.10 19.22 -17.49
N PRO A 139 3.07 19.87 -16.90
CA PRO A 139 3.03 20.44 -15.55
C PRO A 139 2.63 19.44 -14.44
N ALA A 140 2.34 18.19 -14.80
CA ALA A 140 1.78 17.23 -13.84
C ALA A 140 2.75 16.82 -12.73
N ARG A 141 4.05 16.78 -13.02
CA ARG A 141 5.10 16.49 -12.03
C ARG A 141 5.10 17.49 -10.89
N SER A 142 5.16 18.78 -11.19
CA SER A 142 5.20 19.83 -10.14
C SER A 142 3.93 19.80 -9.27
N ALA A 143 2.76 19.64 -9.88
CA ALA A 143 1.51 19.46 -9.16
C ALA A 143 1.50 18.18 -8.31
N ALA A 144 2.07 17.08 -8.79
CA ALA A 144 2.13 15.82 -8.05
C ALA A 144 3.09 15.90 -6.87
N LEU A 145 4.23 16.57 -7.02
CA LEU A 145 5.19 16.77 -5.94
C LEU A 145 4.60 17.56 -4.76
N GLN A 146 3.65 18.47 -5.01
CA GLN A 146 2.93 19.19 -3.94
C GLN A 146 2.07 18.26 -3.07
N THR A 147 1.71 17.07 -3.56
CA THR A 147 0.93 16.07 -2.79
C THR A 147 1.80 15.20 -1.88
N VAL A 148 3.12 15.20 -2.04
CA VAL A 148 4.04 14.33 -1.29
C VAL A 148 3.92 14.50 0.24
N PRO A 149 3.82 15.72 0.80
CA PRO A 149 3.61 15.86 2.25
C PRO A 149 2.31 15.22 2.73
N ALA A 150 1.22 15.37 1.98
CA ALA A 150 -0.06 14.76 2.31
C ALA A 150 0.01 13.22 2.25
N LEU A 151 0.69 12.67 1.23
CA LEU A 151 0.92 11.22 1.12
C LEU A 151 1.78 10.68 2.26
N LEU A 152 2.83 11.41 2.66
CA LEU A 152 3.68 11.02 3.77
C LEU A 152 2.86 10.94 5.06
N VAL A 153 2.06 11.97 5.35
CA VAL A 153 1.18 12.00 6.53
C VAL A 153 0.17 10.85 6.44
N TYR A 154 -0.46 10.64 5.29
CA TYR A 154 -1.42 9.56 5.07
C TYR A 154 -0.81 8.19 5.32
N ASN A 155 0.35 7.90 4.73
CA ASN A 155 1.02 6.60 4.87
C ASN A 155 1.53 6.37 6.30
N VAL A 156 2.08 7.39 6.96
CA VAL A 156 2.56 7.27 8.34
C VAL A 156 1.39 7.08 9.31
N ALA A 157 0.35 7.92 9.24
CA ALA A 157 -0.82 7.82 10.10
C ALA A 157 -1.59 6.51 9.84
N GLY A 158 -1.81 6.19 8.57
CA GLY A 158 -2.46 4.95 8.13
C GLY A 158 -1.67 3.72 8.57
N SER A 159 -0.34 3.76 8.50
CA SER A 159 0.53 2.66 8.94
C SER A 159 0.43 2.43 10.45
N VAL A 160 0.47 3.50 11.26
CA VAL A 160 0.31 3.39 12.71
C VAL A 160 -1.08 2.84 13.06
N TYR A 161 -2.13 3.31 12.38
CA TYR A 161 -3.50 2.86 12.64
C TYR A 161 -3.71 1.40 12.25
N LEU A 162 -3.44 1.03 10.99
CA LEU A 162 -3.58 -0.35 10.50
C LEU A 162 -2.65 -1.30 11.24
N GLY A 163 -1.40 -0.89 11.50
CA GLY A 163 -0.41 -1.71 12.19
C GLY A 163 -0.89 -2.12 13.59
N LYS A 164 -1.41 -1.15 14.36
CA LYS A 164 -1.98 -1.42 15.69
C LYS A 164 -3.25 -2.27 15.65
N MET A 165 -4.06 -2.18 14.60
CA MET A 165 -5.24 -3.04 14.45
C MET A 165 -4.89 -4.47 14.09
N LEU A 166 -3.85 -4.69 13.27
CA LEU A 166 -3.44 -6.01 12.79
C LEU A 166 -2.57 -6.80 13.78
N GLN A 167 -1.95 -6.12 14.75
CA GLN A 167 -1.20 -6.78 15.84
C GLN A 167 -2.08 -7.21 17.03
N ARG A 168 -3.37 -6.87 17.03
CA ARG A 168 -4.37 -7.32 18.01
C ARG A 168 -5.02 -8.63 17.59
#